data_AF-A0A9E3REU3-F1
#
_entry.id   AF-A0A9E3REU3-F1
#
_cell.length_a   1.000
_cell.length_b   1.000
_cell.length_c   1.000
_cell.angle_alpha   90.00
_cell.angle_beta   90.00
_cell.angle_gamma   90.00
#
_symmetry.space_group_name_H-M   'P 1'
#
loop_
_entity.id
_entity.type
_entity.pdbx_description
1 polymer ?
#
loop_
_entity_poly.entity_id
_entity_poly.type
_entity_poly.pdbx_seq_one_letter_code
_entity_poly.pdbx_strand_id
1 'polypeptide(L)'
;MKIRTLGFQLTLNGSKSFEDLLLHIAQTSGNIYNKNYIYALTDCKYRNDNSDYIWAGVLLKPKDMNAFPKIHGTNADFHTEIQKLGYDERLIEFNHFIINQNNGKGLYQIYEGSAQIGTLFSLVKRLYSEIENYHNLNTTNPNNDGLSSIQKANKKNKWVNTLVNGKIYLRSDSPEDFLEQLSILKNIELEIFSDYIVESQQDYGGILQSVKTEKRKLTLETEGQNIIELSKLALELIKKSFVKNVKMNGVDADNYSRFFDLEHNNDKMVFWERDYNQIVQLIKYASDTLIQDLQKSVAIDELVRVAKSKEGQKFISK
;
A
#
# COMPACT_ATOMS: atom_id res chain seq x y z
N MET A 1 15.94 7.17 -12.98
CA MET A 1 14.77 6.53 -12.34
C MET A 1 14.70 6.99 -10.89
N LYS A 2 13.51 7.26 -10.36
CA LYS A 2 13.33 7.72 -8.98
C LYS A 2 12.65 6.64 -8.13
N ILE A 3 13.09 6.50 -6.89
CA ILE A 3 12.44 5.68 -5.86
C ILE A 3 11.55 6.61 -5.03
N ARG A 4 10.27 6.28 -4.96
CA ARG A 4 9.24 7.01 -4.21
C ARG A 4 8.81 6.20 -3.00
N THR A 5 8.49 6.89 -1.91
CA THR A 5 7.98 6.26 -0.68
C THR A 5 6.48 6.51 -0.52
N LEU A 6 5.68 5.44 -0.57
CA LEU A 6 4.23 5.46 -0.42
C LEU A 6 3.82 5.11 1.01
N GLY A 7 2.81 5.79 1.54
CA GLY A 7 2.14 5.39 2.77
C GLY A 7 1.11 4.29 2.50
N PHE A 8 1.00 3.33 3.41
CA PHE A 8 -0.05 2.32 3.35
C PHE A 8 -0.59 1.98 4.73
N GLN A 9 -1.77 1.37 4.77
CA GLN A 9 -2.31 0.74 5.96
C GLN A 9 -2.85 -0.64 5.63
N LEU A 10 -2.53 -1.60 6.49
CA LEU A 10 -3.18 -2.90 6.53
C LEU A 10 -4.21 -2.91 7.67
N THR A 11 -5.31 -3.60 7.44
CA THR A 11 -6.31 -3.92 8.47
C THR A 11 -6.55 -5.41 8.43
N LEU A 12 -6.45 -6.06 9.59
CA LEU A 12 -6.72 -7.48 9.75
C LEU A 12 -8.16 -7.66 10.23
N ASN A 13 -8.87 -8.59 9.60
CA ASN A 13 -10.26 -8.94 9.91
C ASN A 13 -10.37 -10.38 10.45
N GLY A 14 -9.27 -10.93 10.96
CA GLY A 14 -9.20 -12.26 11.55
C GLY A 14 -9.05 -12.22 13.08
N SER A 15 -8.77 -13.38 13.65
CA SER A 15 -8.56 -13.60 15.08
C SER A 15 -7.12 -13.35 15.54
N LYS A 16 -6.15 -13.46 14.63
CA LYS A 16 -4.72 -13.30 14.87
C LYS A 16 -4.32 -11.84 14.81
N SER A 17 -3.40 -11.46 15.69
CA SER A 17 -2.89 -10.11 15.81
C SER A 17 -1.90 -9.76 14.69
N PHE A 18 -1.57 -8.47 14.56
CA PHE A 18 -0.46 -8.03 13.71
C PHE A 18 0.88 -8.62 14.16
N GLU A 19 1.08 -8.82 15.45
CA GLU A 19 2.30 -9.44 15.98
C GLU A 19 2.45 -10.88 15.47
N ASP A 20 1.39 -11.68 15.57
CA ASP A 20 1.36 -13.06 15.07
C ASP A 20 1.72 -13.11 13.57
N LEU A 21 1.15 -12.19 12.79
CA LEU A 21 1.42 -12.07 11.37
C LEU A 21 2.88 -11.70 11.08
N LEU A 22 3.42 -10.68 11.74
CA LEU A 22 4.79 -10.20 11.50
C LEU A 22 5.82 -11.24 11.94
N LEU A 23 5.59 -11.92 13.07
CA LEU A 23 6.40 -13.05 13.51
C LEU A 23 6.38 -14.19 12.49
N HIS A 24 5.21 -14.56 11.95
CA HIS A 24 5.11 -15.59 10.92
C HIS A 24 5.87 -15.20 9.64
N ILE A 25 5.75 -13.95 9.19
CA ILE A 25 6.50 -13.45 8.02
C ILE A 25 8.01 -13.50 8.30
N ALA A 26 8.45 -13.11 9.48
CA ALA A 26 9.86 -13.15 9.86
C ALA A 26 10.41 -14.58 9.91
N GLN A 27 9.67 -15.51 10.51
CA GLN A 27 10.05 -16.94 10.57
C GLN A 27 10.11 -17.61 9.20
N THR A 28 9.35 -17.10 8.24
CA THR A 28 9.30 -17.62 6.86
C THR A 28 10.10 -16.78 5.86
N SER A 29 10.94 -15.87 6.36
CA SER A 29 11.81 -15.02 5.54
C SER A 29 12.81 -15.86 4.72
N GLY A 30 13.12 -15.39 3.51
CA GLY A 30 13.92 -16.11 2.53
C GLY A 30 13.12 -17.06 1.65
N ASN A 31 11.86 -17.38 2.00
CA ASN A 31 11.01 -18.23 1.18
C ASN A 31 10.55 -17.53 -0.10
N ILE A 32 10.23 -18.35 -1.10
CA ILE A 32 9.70 -17.89 -2.40
C ILE A 32 8.18 -17.83 -2.35
N TYR A 33 7.63 -16.66 -2.68
CA TYR A 33 6.23 -16.38 -2.94
C TYR A 33 5.94 -16.30 -4.44
N ASN A 34 4.83 -16.91 -4.87
CA ASN A 34 4.34 -16.89 -6.25
C ASN A 34 5.43 -17.21 -7.30
N LYS A 35 6.32 -18.16 -6.96
CA LYS A 35 7.48 -18.66 -7.73
C LYS A 35 8.60 -17.64 -8.02
N ASN A 36 8.34 -16.34 -7.89
CA ASN A 36 9.25 -15.30 -8.41
C ASN A 36 9.54 -14.18 -7.40
N TYR A 37 9.04 -14.24 -6.17
CA TYR A 37 9.32 -13.22 -5.15
C TYR A 37 9.99 -13.85 -3.94
N ILE A 38 11.11 -13.30 -3.51
CA ILE A 38 11.73 -13.62 -2.22
C ILE A 38 11.34 -12.50 -1.26
N TYR A 39 10.94 -12.83 -0.04
CA TYR A 39 10.59 -11.83 0.96
C TYR A 39 11.38 -12.04 2.24
N ALA A 40 11.66 -10.95 2.95
CA ALA A 40 12.21 -11.02 4.30
C ALA A 40 11.62 -9.91 5.17
N LEU A 41 11.56 -10.19 6.48
CA LEU A 41 11.09 -9.27 7.50
C LEU A 41 11.88 -9.45 8.79
N THR A 42 12.19 -8.36 9.47
CA THR A 42 12.87 -8.33 10.76
C THR A 42 12.32 -7.20 11.62
N ASP A 43 12.32 -7.35 12.96
CA ASP A 43 11.97 -6.24 13.85
C ASP A 43 13.02 -5.12 13.72
N CYS A 44 12.70 -3.86 14.03
CA CYS A 44 13.69 -2.78 14.04
C CYS A 44 14.36 -2.58 15.42
N LYS A 45 14.15 -3.48 16.39
CA LYS A 45 14.67 -3.32 17.75
C LYS A 45 16.20 -3.36 17.80
N TYR A 46 16.82 -4.03 16.83
CA TYR A 46 18.28 -4.01 16.63
C TYR A 46 18.88 -2.61 16.46
N ARG A 47 18.06 -1.58 16.22
CA ARG A 47 18.51 -0.20 16.02
C ARG A 47 18.66 0.60 17.32
N ASN A 48 18.32 0.04 18.49
CA ASN A 48 18.33 0.75 19.79
C ASN A 48 17.56 2.08 19.77
N ASP A 49 16.54 2.17 18.92
CA ASP A 49 15.66 3.31 18.79
C ASP A 49 14.32 2.94 19.41
N ASN A 50 13.68 3.85 20.16
CA ASN A 50 12.33 3.71 20.78
C ASN A 50 11.18 3.46 19.78
N SER A 51 11.48 2.95 18.59
CA SER A 51 10.57 2.46 17.56
C SER A 51 10.22 0.98 17.80
N ASP A 52 9.81 0.65 19.03
CA ASP A 52 9.61 -0.72 19.53
C ASP A 52 8.59 -1.58 18.74
N TYR A 53 7.87 -0.95 17.82
CA TYR A 53 6.78 -1.56 17.05
C TYR A 53 7.01 -1.49 15.53
N ILE A 54 8.14 -0.98 15.05
CA ILE A 54 8.42 -0.92 13.60
C ILE A 54 9.13 -2.21 13.19
N TRP A 55 8.63 -2.82 12.12
CA TRP A 55 9.27 -3.94 11.43
C TRP A 55 9.73 -3.49 10.05
N ALA A 56 10.84 -4.03 9.58
CA ALA A 56 11.46 -3.74 8.30
C ALA A 56 11.44 -4.96 7.40
N GLY A 57 11.15 -4.76 6.11
CA GLY A 57 11.04 -5.82 5.15
C GLY A 57 11.55 -5.47 3.77
N VAL A 58 11.78 -6.50 2.97
CA VAL A 58 12.13 -6.38 1.55
C VAL A 58 11.40 -7.43 0.73
N LEU A 59 10.94 -7.02 -0.46
CA LEU A 59 10.53 -7.92 -1.53
C LEU A 59 11.60 -7.88 -2.62
N LEU A 60 12.12 -9.03 -3.01
CA LEU A 60 13.06 -9.19 -4.10
C LEU A 60 12.39 -10.00 -5.21
N LYS A 61 12.58 -9.59 -6.45
CA LYS A 61 12.02 -10.31 -7.61
C LYS A 61 13.09 -10.45 -8.69
N PRO A 62 13.56 -11.67 -8.97
CA PRO A 62 14.43 -11.91 -10.10
C PRO A 62 13.71 -11.56 -11.41
N LYS A 63 14.36 -10.79 -12.28
CA LYS A 63 13.91 -10.54 -13.65
C LYS A 63 14.34 -11.68 -14.55
N ASP A 64 13.43 -12.09 -15.43
CA ASP A 64 13.70 -13.07 -16.47
C ASP A 64 14.32 -12.37 -17.70
N MET A 65 15.52 -11.82 -17.52
CA MET A 65 16.25 -11.11 -18.56
C MET A 65 17.74 -11.39 -18.41
N ASN A 66 18.30 -12.15 -19.36
CA ASN A 66 19.69 -12.62 -19.32
C ASN A 66 20.61 -11.81 -20.25
N ALA A 67 20.05 -10.84 -20.98
CA ALA A 67 20.80 -9.93 -21.83
C ALA A 67 20.04 -8.61 -21.98
N PHE A 68 20.77 -7.51 -22.12
CA PHE A 68 20.20 -6.19 -22.38
C PHE A 68 21.08 -5.38 -23.33
N PRO A 69 20.49 -4.56 -24.22
CA PRO A 69 21.24 -3.67 -25.09
C PRO A 69 21.81 -2.51 -24.29
N LYS A 70 23.08 -2.17 -24.54
CA LYS A 70 23.80 -1.04 -24.00
C LYS A 70 24.19 -0.12 -25.15
N ILE A 71 23.97 1.18 -24.98
CA ILE A 71 24.39 2.18 -25.96
C ILE A 71 25.79 2.66 -25.61
N HIS A 72 26.68 2.67 -26.60
CA HIS A 72 28.02 3.22 -26.52
C HIS A 72 28.15 4.38 -27.50
N GLY A 73 28.63 5.53 -27.01
CA GLY A 73 28.85 6.73 -27.83
C GLY A 73 28.07 7.95 -27.32
N THR A 74 27.94 8.95 -28.18
CA THR A 74 27.15 10.16 -27.91
C THR A 74 25.81 10.07 -28.65
N ASN A 75 24.88 10.97 -28.36
CA ASN A 75 23.57 10.95 -29.03
C ASN A 75 23.64 11.10 -30.56
N ALA A 76 24.74 11.63 -31.11
CA ALA A 76 24.92 11.83 -32.55
C ALA A 76 25.64 10.66 -33.24
N ASP A 77 26.51 9.94 -32.53
CA ASP A 77 27.24 8.77 -33.02
C ASP A 77 27.20 7.70 -31.93
N PHE A 78 26.32 6.72 -32.10
CA PHE A 78 26.15 5.62 -31.17
C PHE A 78 26.10 4.26 -31.87
N HIS A 79 26.56 3.24 -31.16
CA HIS A 79 26.32 1.84 -31.51
C HIS A 79 25.73 1.12 -30.29
N THR A 80 25.03 0.02 -30.56
CA THR A 80 24.47 -0.84 -29.52
C THR A 80 25.33 -2.08 -29.35
N GLU A 81 25.58 -2.46 -28.10
CA GLU A 81 26.24 -3.70 -27.72
C GLU A 81 25.28 -4.51 -26.84
N ILE A 82 25.24 -5.83 -26.99
CA ILE A 82 24.45 -6.69 -26.13
C ILE A 82 25.29 -7.09 -24.92
N GLN A 83 24.95 -6.58 -23.74
CA GLN A 83 25.52 -7.06 -22.49
C GLN A 83 24.75 -8.30 -22.04
N LYS A 84 25.44 -9.45 -21.96
CA LYS A 84 24.88 -10.70 -21.43
C LYS A 84 25.25 -10.85 -19.95
N LEU A 85 24.31 -11.37 -19.17
CA LEU A 85 24.55 -11.83 -17.80
C LEU A 85 25.16 -13.25 -17.86
N GLY A 86 25.91 -13.61 -16.81
CA GLY A 86 26.38 -14.98 -16.61
C GLY A 86 25.24 -16.00 -16.50
N TYR A 87 25.56 -17.29 -16.62
CA TYR A 87 24.57 -18.38 -16.64
C TYR A 87 23.65 -18.42 -15.40
N ASP A 88 24.18 -18.05 -14.24
CA ASP A 88 23.45 -18.00 -12.95
C ASP A 88 23.19 -16.57 -12.47
N GLU A 89 23.42 -15.57 -13.32
CA GLU A 89 23.19 -14.17 -12.98
C GLU A 89 21.80 -13.72 -13.42
N ARG A 90 21.09 -13.06 -12.52
CA ARG A 90 19.81 -12.43 -12.80
C ARG A 90 19.79 -11.03 -12.25
N LEU A 91 19.16 -10.13 -12.98
CA LEU A 91 18.79 -8.83 -12.43
C LEU A 91 17.72 -9.03 -11.36
N ILE A 92 17.72 -8.19 -10.33
CA ILE A 92 16.71 -8.20 -9.30
C ILE A 92 15.99 -6.85 -9.26
N GLU A 93 14.68 -6.88 -9.05
CA GLU A 93 13.93 -5.75 -8.50
C GLU A 93 13.89 -5.90 -6.98
N PHE A 94 13.83 -4.78 -6.29
CA PHE A 94 13.72 -4.73 -4.83
C PHE A 94 12.67 -3.72 -4.41
N ASN A 95 11.96 -3.99 -3.32
CA ASN A 95 11.06 -3.04 -2.71
C ASN A 95 11.17 -3.16 -1.19
N HIS A 96 11.77 -2.16 -0.57
CA HIS A 96 11.85 -2.07 0.89
C HIS A 96 10.56 -1.51 1.47
N PHE A 97 10.23 -1.97 2.66
CA PHE A 97 9.08 -1.44 3.38
C PHE A 97 9.31 -1.49 4.88
N ILE A 98 8.54 -0.68 5.59
CA ILE A 98 8.40 -0.77 7.04
C ILE A 98 6.92 -0.80 7.41
N ILE A 99 6.61 -1.42 8.54
CA ILE A 99 5.24 -1.49 9.07
C ILE A 99 5.25 -1.35 10.59
N ASN A 100 4.31 -0.56 11.11
CA ASN A 100 4.05 -0.46 12.53
C ASN A 100 3.07 -1.57 12.95
N GLN A 101 3.53 -2.43 13.86
CA GLN A 101 2.81 -3.55 14.42
C GLN A 101 1.49 -3.14 15.09
N ASN A 102 1.39 -1.93 15.64
CA ASN A 102 0.22 -1.55 16.44
C ASN A 102 -1.00 -1.19 15.59
N ASN A 103 -0.80 -0.57 14.42
CA ASN A 103 -1.88 -0.02 13.60
C ASN A 103 -1.86 -0.47 12.13
N GLY A 104 -0.87 -1.28 11.75
CA GLY A 104 -0.71 -1.78 10.39
C GLY A 104 -0.30 -0.72 9.37
N LYS A 105 0.03 0.51 9.81
CA LYS A 105 0.49 1.58 8.93
C LYS A 105 1.95 1.41 8.60
N GLY A 106 2.34 1.73 7.37
CA GLY A 106 3.69 1.51 6.90
C GLY A 106 4.08 2.37 5.72
N LEU A 107 5.35 2.29 5.36
CA LEU A 107 5.94 2.96 4.21
C LEU A 107 6.49 1.92 3.24
N TYR A 108 6.27 2.11 1.94
CA TYR A 108 6.68 1.19 0.89
C TYR A 108 7.46 1.95 -0.19
N GLN A 109 8.66 1.49 -0.51
CA GLN A 109 9.45 2.04 -1.62
C GLN A 109 9.01 1.43 -2.93
N ILE A 110 8.78 2.28 -3.93
CA ILE A 110 8.38 1.90 -5.28
C ILE A 110 9.15 2.71 -6.32
N TYR A 111 9.46 2.09 -7.45
CA TYR A 111 10.02 2.76 -8.62
C TYR A 111 9.46 2.13 -9.90
N GLU A 112 9.76 2.75 -11.04
CA GLU A 112 9.28 2.29 -12.34
C GLU A 112 9.71 0.85 -12.62
N GLY A 113 8.75 -0.03 -12.88
CA GLY A 113 8.98 -1.43 -13.16
C GLY A 113 9.39 -2.28 -11.96
N SER A 114 9.29 -1.79 -10.71
CA SER A 114 9.43 -2.62 -9.50
C SER A 114 8.14 -3.37 -9.15
N ALA A 115 8.16 -4.21 -8.11
CA ALA A 115 6.94 -4.82 -7.59
C ALA A 115 5.96 -3.72 -7.12
N GLN A 116 4.68 -3.92 -7.42
CA GLN A 116 3.63 -3.03 -6.96
C GLN A 116 3.28 -3.35 -5.51
N ILE A 117 2.80 -2.36 -4.75
CA ILE A 117 2.40 -2.58 -3.36
C ILE A 117 1.25 -3.60 -3.21
N GLY A 118 0.43 -3.78 -4.25
CA GLY A 118 -0.56 -4.86 -4.30
C GLY A 118 0.06 -6.26 -4.16
N THR A 119 1.31 -6.44 -4.60
CA THR A 119 2.08 -7.68 -4.40
C THR A 119 2.37 -7.92 -2.92
N LEU A 120 2.76 -6.87 -2.18
CA LEU A 120 2.92 -6.95 -0.73
C LEU A 120 1.59 -7.33 -0.06
N PHE A 121 0.48 -6.69 -0.43
CA PHE A 121 -0.83 -7.01 0.15
C PHE A 121 -1.24 -8.45 -0.13
N SER A 122 -0.97 -8.95 -1.33
CA SER A 122 -1.27 -10.34 -1.71
C SER A 122 -0.40 -11.35 -0.96
N LEU A 123 0.88 -11.04 -0.75
CA LEU A 123 1.78 -11.82 0.09
C LEU A 123 1.24 -11.89 1.53
N VAL A 124 0.93 -10.74 2.12
CA VAL A 124 0.43 -10.64 3.50
C VAL A 124 -0.89 -11.38 3.66
N LYS A 125 -1.83 -11.24 2.72
CA LYS A 125 -3.09 -12.01 2.71
C LYS A 125 -2.86 -13.51 2.76
N ARG A 126 -1.96 -14.02 1.92
CA ARG A 126 -1.63 -15.44 1.89
C ARG A 126 -1.06 -15.88 3.24
N LEU A 127 -0.03 -15.20 3.72
CA LEU A 127 0.66 -15.57 4.96
C LEU A 127 -0.27 -15.46 6.18
N TYR A 128 -1.14 -14.46 6.22
CA TYR A 128 -2.15 -14.35 7.28
C TYR A 128 -3.19 -15.48 7.20
N SER A 129 -3.60 -15.88 5.99
CA SER A 129 -4.53 -17.01 5.82
C SER A 129 -3.95 -18.36 6.27
N GLU A 130 -2.62 -18.51 6.25
CA GLU A 130 -1.93 -19.69 6.76
C GLU A 130 -2.06 -19.78 8.29
N ILE A 131 -1.93 -18.67 9.00
CA ILE A 131 -2.04 -18.64 10.48
C ILE A 131 -3.49 -18.56 10.99
N GLU A 132 -4.43 -18.06 10.18
CA GLU A 132 -5.87 -18.07 10.48
C GLU A 132 -6.50 -19.47 10.37
N ASN A 133 -5.74 -20.52 10.03
CA ASN A 133 -6.18 -21.92 10.03
C ASN A 133 -7.51 -22.15 9.29
N TYR A 134 -7.55 -21.85 7.98
CA TYR A 134 -8.68 -22.18 7.09
C TYR A 134 -9.16 -23.65 7.20
N HIS A 135 -8.25 -24.57 7.58
CA HIS A 135 -8.56 -25.98 7.76
C HIS A 135 -9.54 -26.25 8.92
N ASN A 136 -9.57 -25.45 9.99
CA ASN A 136 -10.48 -25.66 11.12
C ASN A 136 -11.92 -25.20 10.84
N LEU A 137 -12.11 -24.30 9.87
CA LEU A 137 -13.42 -23.80 9.44
C LEU A 137 -14.14 -24.73 8.45
N ASN A 138 -13.42 -25.65 7.80
CA ASN A 138 -14.00 -26.59 6.83
C ASN A 138 -14.17 -28.02 7.35
N THR A 139 -13.47 -28.42 8.41
CA THR A 139 -13.67 -29.73 9.07
C THR A 139 -14.89 -29.77 9.99
N THR A 140 -15.49 -28.61 10.30
CA THR A 140 -16.63 -28.48 11.22
C THR A 140 -17.95 -28.11 10.54
N ASN A 141 -17.98 -27.92 9.21
CA ASN A 141 -19.17 -27.48 8.50
C ASN A 141 -19.78 -28.61 7.64
N PRO A 142 -20.83 -29.31 8.11
CA PRO A 142 -21.42 -30.48 7.44
C PRO A 142 -22.07 -30.17 6.07
N ASN A 143 -22.09 -28.91 5.63
CA ASN A 143 -22.66 -28.47 4.36
C ASN A 143 -21.67 -28.43 3.17
N ASN A 144 -20.41 -28.88 3.34
CA ASN A 144 -19.37 -28.79 2.31
C ASN A 144 -19.11 -30.09 1.51
N ASP A 145 -19.81 -31.18 1.83
CA ASP A 145 -19.61 -32.49 1.18
C ASP A 145 -20.12 -32.56 -0.27
N GLY A 146 -20.86 -31.55 -0.75
CA GLY A 146 -21.41 -31.51 -2.12
C GLY A 146 -20.78 -30.50 -3.10
N LEU A 147 -19.78 -29.71 -2.69
CA LEU A 147 -19.23 -28.64 -3.54
C LEU A 147 -18.13 -29.14 -4.49
N SER A 148 -18.16 -28.66 -5.74
CA SER A 148 -17.09 -28.93 -6.70
C SER A 148 -15.76 -28.30 -6.27
N SER A 149 -14.65 -28.83 -6.76
CA SER A 149 -13.29 -28.32 -6.49
C SER A 149 -13.15 -26.82 -6.78
N ILE A 150 -13.79 -26.35 -7.86
CA ILE A 150 -13.81 -24.94 -8.27
C ILE A 150 -14.60 -24.08 -7.28
N GLN A 151 -15.76 -24.55 -6.81
CA GLN A 151 -16.57 -23.82 -5.83
C GLN A 151 -15.87 -23.70 -4.47
N LYS A 152 -15.19 -24.76 -4.02
CA LYS A 152 -14.37 -24.75 -2.80
C LYS A 152 -13.22 -23.74 -2.92
N ALA A 153 -12.55 -23.69 -4.08
CA ALA A 153 -11.49 -22.72 -4.34
C ALA A 153 -12.00 -21.26 -4.36
N ASN A 154 -13.15 -21.00 -4.99
CA ASN A 154 -13.74 -19.67 -5.02
C ASN A 154 -14.18 -19.17 -3.64
N LYS A 155 -14.78 -20.04 -2.82
CA LYS A 155 -15.10 -19.72 -1.41
C LYS A 155 -13.84 -19.41 -0.61
N LYS A 156 -12.78 -20.21 -0.78
CA LYS A 156 -11.48 -19.96 -0.14
C LYS A 156 -10.92 -18.60 -0.53
N ASN A 157 -10.86 -18.29 -1.82
CA ASN A 157 -10.33 -17.02 -2.31
C ASN A 157 -11.16 -15.82 -1.82
N LYS A 158 -12.49 -15.95 -1.79
CA LYS A 158 -13.36 -14.90 -1.25
C LYS A 158 -13.06 -14.63 0.24
N TRP A 159 -12.93 -15.68 1.05
CA TRP A 159 -12.59 -15.53 2.46
C TRP A 159 -11.18 -14.92 2.66
N VAL A 160 -10.16 -15.44 1.98
CA VAL A 160 -8.78 -14.91 2.05
C VAL A 160 -8.76 -13.42 1.70
N ASN A 161 -9.53 -13.00 0.69
CA ASN A 161 -9.61 -11.61 0.28
C ASN A 161 -10.24 -10.69 1.32
N THR A 162 -11.06 -11.22 2.24
CA THR A 162 -11.68 -10.46 3.34
C THR A 162 -10.79 -10.36 4.57
N LEU A 163 -9.81 -11.24 4.76
CA LEU A 163 -9.00 -11.29 5.98
C LEU A 163 -8.06 -10.10 6.15
N VAL A 164 -7.54 -9.57 5.05
CA VAL A 164 -6.65 -8.40 5.09
C VAL A 164 -7.15 -7.38 4.08
N ASN A 165 -7.34 -6.16 4.54
CA ASN A 165 -7.62 -5.01 3.69
C ASN A 165 -6.38 -4.12 3.62
N GLY A 166 -5.91 -3.81 2.41
CA GLY A 166 -4.79 -2.92 2.18
C GLY A 166 -5.26 -1.63 1.55
N LYS A 167 -4.83 -0.50 2.11
CA LYS A 167 -5.10 0.85 1.58
C LYS A 167 -3.78 1.53 1.26
N ILE A 168 -3.71 2.14 0.09
CA ILE A 168 -2.60 2.99 -0.32
C ILE A 168 -3.04 4.43 -0.07
N TYR A 169 -2.24 5.15 0.71
CA TYR A 169 -2.42 6.59 0.89
C TYR A 169 -1.62 7.29 -0.20
N LEU A 170 -2.34 7.84 -1.18
CA LEU A 170 -1.74 8.69 -2.20
C LEU A 170 -1.89 10.14 -1.79
N ARG A 171 -0.79 10.87 -1.90
CA ARG A 171 -0.82 12.33 -1.97
C ARG A 171 -1.10 12.75 -3.38
N SER A 172 -2.31 13.18 -3.65
CA SER A 172 -2.48 14.24 -4.64
C SER A 172 -2.28 15.58 -3.94
N ASP A 173 -1.62 16.53 -4.60
CA ASP A 173 -1.37 17.85 -4.04
C ASP A 173 -2.68 18.63 -3.82
N SER A 174 -3.76 18.18 -4.46
CA SER A 174 -5.12 18.68 -4.33
C SER A 174 -6.16 17.56 -4.55
N PRO A 175 -7.43 17.74 -4.14
CA PRO A 175 -8.53 16.88 -4.57
C PRO A 175 -8.59 16.72 -6.10
N GLU A 176 -8.21 17.76 -6.85
CA GLU A 176 -8.12 17.76 -8.31
C GLU A 176 -7.17 16.68 -8.82
N ASP A 177 -5.91 16.67 -8.37
CA ASP A 177 -4.94 15.68 -8.87
C ASP A 177 -5.27 14.25 -8.42
N PHE A 178 -6.06 14.07 -7.35
CA PHE A 178 -6.52 12.74 -6.96
C PHE A 178 -7.47 12.19 -8.01
N LEU A 179 -8.45 13.02 -8.35
CA LEU A 179 -9.53 12.66 -9.26
C LEU A 179 -9.01 12.42 -10.67
N GLU A 180 -7.97 13.14 -11.09
CA GLU A 180 -7.28 12.89 -12.37
C GLU A 180 -6.62 11.51 -12.47
N GLN A 181 -6.27 10.88 -11.34
CA GLN A 181 -5.63 9.57 -11.31
C GLN A 181 -6.63 8.40 -11.31
N LEU A 182 -7.92 8.68 -11.15
CA LEU A 182 -8.94 7.64 -11.04
C LEU A 182 -9.51 7.24 -12.40
N SER A 183 -9.77 5.94 -12.55
CA SER A 183 -10.66 5.39 -13.57
C SER A 183 -12.10 5.29 -13.05
N ILE A 184 -12.29 5.07 -11.74
CA ILE A 184 -13.59 4.91 -11.09
C ILE A 184 -13.56 5.65 -9.75
N LEU A 185 -14.59 6.46 -9.45
CA LEU A 185 -14.79 7.07 -8.15
C LEU A 185 -15.86 6.30 -7.38
N LYS A 186 -15.50 5.68 -6.25
CA LYS A 186 -16.42 4.84 -5.47
C LYS A 186 -17.19 5.63 -4.43
N ASN A 187 -16.51 6.53 -3.72
CA ASN A 187 -17.15 7.34 -2.70
C ASN A 187 -16.45 8.68 -2.49
N ILE A 188 -17.25 9.62 -2.03
CA ILE A 188 -16.83 10.93 -1.52
C ILE A 188 -17.47 11.09 -0.15
N GLU A 189 -16.67 11.40 0.85
CA GLU A 189 -17.11 11.70 2.21
C GLU A 189 -16.65 13.10 2.58
N LEU A 190 -17.60 13.94 2.99
CA LEU A 190 -17.38 15.34 3.36
C LEU A 190 -17.73 15.51 4.82
N GLU A 191 -16.83 16.13 5.58
CA GLU A 191 -17.11 16.62 6.92
C GLU A 191 -17.27 18.14 6.84
N ILE A 192 -18.45 18.65 7.15
CA ILE A 192 -18.84 20.07 7.00
C ILE A 192 -19.01 20.66 8.40
N PHE A 193 -18.58 21.91 8.58
CA PHE A 193 -18.83 22.64 9.83
C PHE A 193 -20.31 22.97 10.00
N SER A 194 -20.76 22.90 11.25
CA SER A 194 -22.16 23.19 11.65
C SER A 194 -22.68 24.55 11.21
N ASP A 195 -21.83 25.58 11.25
CA ASP A 195 -22.17 26.95 10.82
C ASP A 195 -22.60 27.06 9.35
N TYR A 196 -22.36 26.01 8.56
CA TYR A 196 -22.65 25.96 7.12
C TYR A 196 -23.58 24.80 6.73
N ILE A 197 -24.22 24.15 7.70
CA ILE A 197 -25.31 23.22 7.44
C ILE A 197 -26.51 24.06 6.97
N VAL A 198 -26.71 24.14 5.66
CA VAL A 198 -27.85 24.83 5.08
C VAL A 198 -29.14 24.17 5.58
N GLU A 199 -30.09 24.99 6.04
CA GLU A 199 -31.40 24.66 6.65
C GLU A 199 -32.35 23.79 5.80
N SER A 200 -31.87 23.08 4.77
CA SER A 200 -32.71 22.33 3.85
C SER A 200 -33.24 21.00 4.40
N GLN A 201 -33.17 20.76 5.71
CA GLN A 201 -33.71 19.55 6.30
C GLN A 201 -34.67 19.89 7.44
N GLN A 202 -35.94 20.07 7.05
CA GLN A 202 -37.08 20.25 7.96
C GLN A 202 -37.22 19.10 9.00
N ASP A 203 -36.52 17.97 8.80
CA ASP A 203 -36.69 16.75 9.58
C ASP A 203 -35.81 16.64 10.84
N TYR A 204 -34.82 17.52 11.04
CA TYR A 204 -33.82 17.36 12.12
C TYR A 204 -34.13 18.18 13.38
N GLY A 205 -35.20 18.98 13.35
CA GLY A 205 -35.72 19.72 14.51
C GLY A 205 -34.66 20.55 15.25
N GLY A 206 -34.81 20.67 16.58
CA GLY A 206 -33.90 21.44 17.43
C GLY A 206 -32.49 20.84 17.61
N ILE A 207 -32.23 19.62 17.12
CA ILE A 207 -30.93 18.95 17.29
C ILE A 207 -29.84 19.65 16.48
N LEU A 208 -30.18 20.27 15.35
CA LEU A 208 -29.24 21.01 14.49
C LEU A 208 -28.46 22.08 15.27
N GLN A 209 -29.06 22.70 16.28
CA GLN A 209 -28.41 23.73 17.11
C GLN A 209 -27.27 23.18 18.00
N SER A 210 -27.22 21.86 18.19
CA SER A 210 -26.17 21.18 18.98
C SER A 210 -25.18 20.41 18.10
N VAL A 211 -25.40 20.34 16.79
CA VAL A 211 -24.48 19.68 15.86
C VAL A 211 -23.23 20.54 15.73
N LYS A 212 -22.04 19.94 15.84
CA LYS A 212 -20.75 20.63 15.61
C LYS A 212 -20.21 20.41 14.19
N THR A 213 -20.47 19.23 13.64
CA THR A 213 -19.99 18.77 12.33
C THR A 213 -21.02 17.83 11.71
N GLU A 214 -21.26 17.96 10.41
CA GLU A 214 -22.06 17.02 9.63
C GLU A 214 -21.14 16.16 8.75
N LYS A 215 -21.39 14.85 8.69
CA LYS A 215 -20.67 13.95 7.79
C LYS A 215 -21.60 13.44 6.70
N ARG A 216 -21.30 13.80 5.45
CA ARG A 216 -22.04 13.35 4.26
C ARG A 216 -21.20 12.34 3.52
N LYS A 217 -21.74 11.14 3.30
CA LYS A 217 -21.08 10.10 2.51
C LYS A 217 -21.90 9.79 1.27
N LEU A 218 -21.34 10.09 0.11
CA LEU A 218 -21.87 9.76 -1.20
C LEU A 218 -21.19 8.48 -1.68
N THR A 219 -21.98 7.45 -1.96
CA THR A 219 -21.51 6.22 -2.62
C THR A 219 -22.03 6.23 -4.04
N LEU A 220 -21.13 6.10 -5.01
CA LEU A 220 -21.45 6.26 -6.43
C LEU A 220 -21.56 4.89 -7.11
N GLU A 221 -22.48 4.78 -8.07
CA GLU A 221 -22.58 3.61 -8.95
C GLU A 221 -21.33 3.53 -9.83
N THR A 222 -20.69 2.36 -9.90
CA THR A 222 -19.38 2.21 -10.55
C THR A 222 -19.44 1.80 -12.02
N GLU A 223 -20.60 1.35 -12.52
CA GLU A 223 -20.76 0.93 -13.92
C GLU A 223 -21.07 2.15 -14.81
N GLY A 224 -20.40 2.23 -15.97
CA GLY A 224 -20.66 3.29 -16.96
C GLY A 224 -20.27 4.72 -16.52
N GLN A 225 -19.47 4.86 -15.45
CA GLN A 225 -19.08 6.18 -14.95
C GLN A 225 -18.35 7.02 -15.99
N ASN A 226 -18.81 8.25 -16.20
CA ASN A 226 -18.03 9.31 -16.82
C ASN A 226 -17.16 9.99 -15.74
N ILE A 227 -15.96 9.46 -15.53
CA ILE A 227 -15.08 9.92 -14.45
C ILE A 227 -14.72 11.41 -14.58
N ILE A 228 -14.61 11.93 -15.80
CA ILE A 228 -14.28 13.35 -16.04
C ILE A 228 -15.39 14.25 -15.53
N GLU A 229 -16.65 13.91 -15.81
CA GLU A 229 -17.82 14.66 -15.36
C GLU A 229 -18.02 14.52 -13.85
N LEU A 230 -17.91 13.31 -13.31
CA LEU A 230 -18.00 13.06 -11.87
C LEU A 230 -16.90 13.81 -11.10
N SER A 231 -15.68 13.87 -11.64
CA SER A 231 -14.59 14.61 -11.04
C SER A 231 -14.90 16.11 -10.98
N LYS A 232 -15.46 16.69 -12.05
CA LYS A 232 -15.91 18.08 -12.04
C LYS A 232 -16.99 18.34 -10.98
N LEU A 233 -18.00 17.48 -10.92
CA LEU A 233 -19.09 17.59 -9.94
C LEU A 233 -18.57 17.42 -8.49
N ALA A 234 -17.66 16.47 -8.26
CA ALA A 234 -17.01 16.27 -6.97
C ALA A 234 -16.22 17.53 -6.54
N LEU A 235 -15.45 18.12 -7.45
CA LEU A 235 -14.70 19.34 -7.19
C LEU A 235 -15.60 20.54 -6.92
N GLU A 236 -16.69 20.70 -7.68
CA GLU A 236 -17.68 21.73 -7.40
C GLU A 236 -18.31 21.55 -6.02
N LEU A 237 -18.67 20.31 -5.66
CA LEU A 237 -19.23 19.99 -4.36
C LEU A 237 -18.25 20.35 -3.25
N ILE A 238 -16.97 20.01 -3.40
CA ILE A 238 -15.92 20.36 -2.43
C ILE A 238 -15.75 21.88 -2.32
N LYS A 239 -15.73 22.61 -3.46
CA LYS A 239 -15.53 24.07 -3.49
C LYS A 239 -16.71 24.87 -2.97
N LYS A 240 -17.95 24.40 -3.18
CA LYS A 240 -19.18 25.05 -2.71
C LYS A 240 -19.43 24.79 -1.22
N SER A 241 -18.81 23.76 -0.66
CA SER A 241 -19.00 23.35 0.72
C SER A 241 -17.89 23.94 1.60
N PHE A 242 -18.23 24.43 2.79
CA PHE A 242 -17.22 24.78 3.81
C PHE A 242 -16.73 23.51 4.51
N VAL A 243 -15.96 22.72 3.75
CA VAL A 243 -15.54 21.38 4.17
C VAL A 243 -14.35 21.46 5.12
N LYS A 244 -14.51 20.84 6.29
CA LYS A 244 -13.45 20.60 7.27
C LYS A 244 -12.50 19.48 6.82
N ASN A 245 -13.06 18.39 6.28
CA ASN A 245 -12.29 17.25 5.76
C ASN A 245 -13.00 16.61 4.55
N VAL A 246 -12.23 16.24 3.52
CA VAL A 246 -12.70 15.49 2.34
C VAL A 246 -11.98 14.16 2.31
N LYS A 247 -12.73 13.06 2.24
CA LYS A 247 -12.18 11.74 1.95
C LYS A 247 -12.74 11.25 0.63
N MET A 248 -11.90 10.69 -0.21
CA MET A 248 -12.34 10.10 -1.48
C MET A 248 -11.72 8.72 -1.63
N ASN A 249 -12.47 7.79 -2.21
CA ASN A 249 -11.96 6.47 -2.55
C ASN A 249 -12.34 6.17 -3.99
N GLY A 250 -11.38 5.66 -4.75
CA GLY A 250 -11.58 5.28 -6.12
C GLY A 250 -10.69 4.12 -6.52
N VAL A 251 -10.70 3.83 -7.81
CA VAL A 251 -9.82 2.88 -8.47
C VAL A 251 -9.11 3.62 -9.58
N ASP A 252 -7.82 3.36 -9.79
CA ASP A 252 -7.04 3.93 -10.90
C ASP A 252 -7.11 3.08 -12.17
N ALA A 253 -6.38 3.48 -13.22
CA ALA A 253 -6.30 2.72 -14.47
C ALA A 253 -5.73 1.30 -14.29
N ASP A 254 -4.93 1.07 -13.23
CA ASP A 254 -4.29 -0.21 -12.92
C ASP A 254 -5.14 -1.09 -11.97
N ASN A 255 -6.39 -0.70 -11.72
CA ASN A 255 -7.34 -1.39 -10.85
C ASN A 255 -6.96 -1.42 -9.35
N TYR A 256 -6.18 -0.45 -8.88
CA TYR A 256 -5.84 -0.30 -7.46
C TYR A 256 -6.79 0.64 -6.74
N SER A 257 -7.22 0.25 -5.53
CA SER A 257 -7.99 1.15 -4.66
C SER A 257 -7.09 2.31 -4.20
N ARG A 258 -7.47 3.53 -4.56
CA ARG A 258 -6.80 4.76 -4.14
C ARG A 258 -7.66 5.46 -3.09
N PHE A 259 -7.01 6.07 -2.12
CA PHE A 259 -7.68 6.79 -1.04
C PHE A 259 -7.04 8.17 -0.84
N PHE A 260 -7.89 9.17 -0.70
CA PHE A 260 -7.55 10.57 -0.42
C PHE A 260 -8.20 11.00 0.90
N ASP A 261 -7.51 11.83 1.69
CA ASP A 261 -7.99 12.38 2.96
C ASP A 261 -7.36 13.76 3.21
N LEU A 262 -8.18 14.82 3.17
CA LEU A 262 -7.75 16.22 3.21
C LEU A 262 -7.15 16.61 4.56
N GLU A 263 -7.69 16.12 5.68
CA GLU A 263 -7.15 16.37 7.03
C GLU A 263 -5.71 15.86 7.16
N HIS A 264 -5.35 14.84 6.38
CA HIS A 264 -4.01 14.29 6.29
C HIS A 264 -3.16 14.89 5.15
N ASN A 265 -3.73 15.79 4.34
CA ASN A 265 -3.08 16.38 3.17
C ASN A 265 -2.39 17.73 3.43
N ASN A 266 -2.40 18.23 4.68
CA ASN A 266 -1.74 19.51 4.99
C ASN A 266 -0.20 19.45 4.96
N ASP A 267 0.43 18.27 4.81
CA ASP A 267 1.88 18.15 4.59
C ASP A 267 2.21 16.89 3.74
N LYS A 268 2.12 17.00 2.42
CA LYS A 268 3.04 16.39 1.43
C LYS A 268 3.34 14.85 1.46
N MET A 269 2.37 13.94 1.34
CA MET A 269 2.53 12.44 1.29
C MET A 269 3.21 11.74 0.05
N VAL A 270 4.32 12.26 -0.48
CA VAL A 270 5.44 11.40 -0.88
C VAL A 270 6.41 11.67 0.24
N PHE A 271 6.48 10.74 1.19
CA PHE A 271 7.27 11.01 2.38
C PHE A 271 8.73 11.28 2.01
N TRP A 272 9.18 10.72 0.88
CA TRP A 272 10.53 10.88 0.39
C TRP A 272 10.72 10.37 -1.05
N GLU A 273 11.61 11.03 -1.80
CA GLU A 273 12.06 10.63 -3.14
C GLU A 273 13.58 10.62 -3.24
N ARG A 274 14.16 9.61 -3.90
CA ARG A 274 15.59 9.56 -4.20
C ARG A 274 15.93 9.02 -5.58
N ASP A 275 17.18 9.25 -5.98
CA ASP A 275 17.71 8.66 -7.20
C ASP A 275 17.99 7.17 -7.02
N TYR A 276 17.48 6.34 -7.95
CA TYR A 276 17.66 4.91 -7.91
C TYR A 276 19.13 4.49 -7.86
N ASN A 277 20.00 5.19 -8.61
CA ASN A 277 21.41 4.84 -8.72
C ASN A 277 22.15 5.00 -7.39
N GLN A 278 21.66 5.88 -6.50
CA GLN A 278 22.23 6.07 -5.17
C GLN A 278 21.89 4.92 -4.22
N ILE A 279 20.72 4.31 -4.38
CA ILE A 279 20.24 3.23 -3.48
C ILE A 279 20.69 1.86 -3.97
N VAL A 280 20.60 1.59 -5.28
CA VAL A 280 20.89 0.26 -5.84
C VAL A 280 22.31 -0.21 -5.54
N GLN A 281 23.29 0.70 -5.51
CA GLN A 281 24.69 0.38 -5.22
C GLN A 281 24.92 -0.07 -3.78
N LEU A 282 23.97 0.22 -2.89
CA LEU A 282 24.03 -0.11 -1.46
C LEU A 282 23.30 -1.41 -1.12
N ILE A 283 22.64 -2.02 -2.10
CA ILE A 283 21.86 -3.24 -1.91
C ILE A 283 22.77 -4.45 -2.11
N LYS A 284 22.98 -5.18 -1.01
CA LYS A 284 23.71 -6.43 -0.99
C LYS A 284 22.95 -7.37 -0.07
N TYR A 285 22.44 -8.46 -0.65
CA TYR A 285 21.69 -9.48 0.06
C TYR A 285 22.25 -10.84 -0.29
N ALA A 286 22.59 -11.63 0.71
CA ALA A 286 22.90 -13.04 0.55
C ALA A 286 21.85 -13.91 1.25
N SER A 287 21.61 -15.11 0.71
CA SER A 287 20.53 -15.99 1.19
C SER A 287 20.70 -16.42 2.65
N ASP A 288 21.93 -16.66 3.08
CA ASP A 288 22.31 -17.12 4.42
C ASP A 288 22.34 -15.99 5.45
N THR A 289 22.47 -14.75 4.99
CA THR A 289 22.61 -13.55 5.83
C THR A 289 21.53 -12.50 5.55
N LEU A 290 20.44 -12.89 4.86
CA LEU A 290 19.41 -11.98 4.35
C LEU A 290 18.82 -11.09 5.45
N ILE A 291 18.57 -11.66 6.64
CA ILE A 291 18.06 -10.90 7.78
C ILE A 291 19.11 -9.91 8.28
N GLN A 292 20.36 -10.34 8.47
CA GLN A 292 21.45 -9.49 8.93
C GLN A 292 21.75 -8.35 7.94
N ASP A 293 21.69 -8.63 6.65
CA ASP A 293 21.85 -7.66 5.58
C ASP A 293 20.70 -6.66 5.55
N LEU A 294 19.46 -7.13 5.75
CA LEU A 294 18.28 -6.26 5.86
C LEU A 294 18.39 -5.33 7.07
N GLN A 295 18.90 -5.85 8.20
CA GLN A 295 19.14 -5.05 9.39
C GLN A 295 20.15 -3.91 9.14
N LYS A 296 21.17 -4.16 8.31
CA LYS A 296 22.20 -3.16 7.96
C LYS A 296 21.83 -2.30 6.74
N SER A 297 20.63 -2.47 6.20
CA SER A 297 20.24 -1.84 4.94
C SER A 297 20.02 -0.34 5.08
N VAL A 298 20.79 0.44 4.30
CA VAL A 298 20.63 1.92 4.23
C VAL A 298 19.24 2.32 3.74
N ALA A 299 18.62 1.53 2.86
CA ALA A 299 17.25 1.79 2.40
C ALA A 299 16.23 1.71 3.54
N ILE A 300 16.44 0.79 4.49
CA ILE A 300 15.64 0.69 5.71
C ILE A 300 15.94 1.85 6.67
N ASP A 301 17.21 2.23 6.85
CA ASP A 301 17.58 3.41 7.66
C ASP A 301 16.82 4.66 7.20
N GLU A 302 16.71 4.82 5.89
CA GLU A 302 16.02 5.95 5.29
C GLU A 302 14.51 5.87 5.51
N LEU A 303 13.88 4.71 5.33
CA LEU A 303 12.47 4.52 5.66
C LEU A 303 12.18 4.80 7.14
N VAL A 304 13.04 4.35 8.05
CA VAL A 304 12.92 4.62 9.49
C VAL A 304 13.11 6.11 9.79
N ARG A 305 14.08 6.77 9.15
CA ARG A 305 14.27 8.23 9.28
C ARG A 305 13.04 8.99 8.80
N VAL A 306 12.47 8.57 7.68
CA VAL A 306 11.24 9.14 7.12
C VAL A 306 10.06 8.90 8.05
N ALA A 307 9.92 7.71 8.64
CA ALA A 307 8.93 7.42 9.67
C ALA A 307 9.05 8.31 10.91
N LYS A 308 10.28 8.68 11.28
CA LYS A 308 10.57 9.57 12.42
C LYS A 308 10.44 11.06 12.10
N SER A 309 10.30 11.45 10.84
CA SER A 309 10.00 12.84 10.48
C SER A 309 8.66 13.28 11.09
N LYS A 310 8.43 14.58 11.19
CA LYS A 310 7.18 15.13 11.75
C LYS A 310 5.96 14.59 10.99
N GLU A 311 6.06 14.51 9.68
CA GLU A 311 5.04 14.00 8.77
C GLU A 311 4.88 12.48 8.89
N GLY A 312 6.01 11.76 8.95
CA GLY A 312 6.06 10.31 9.19
C GLY A 312 5.38 9.92 10.50
N GLN A 313 5.68 10.61 11.60
CA GLN A 313 5.08 10.36 12.90
C GLN A 313 3.58 10.66 12.92
N LYS A 314 3.14 11.78 12.31
CA LYS A 314 1.71 12.08 12.15
C LYS A 314 0.95 10.93 11.48
N PHE A 315 1.56 10.29 10.48
CA PHE A 315 0.96 9.17 9.77
C PHE A 315 1.06 7.85 10.54
N ILE A 316 2.27 7.46 10.95
CA ILE A 316 2.60 6.13 11.50
C ILE A 316 2.19 5.98 12.97
N SER A 317 2.16 7.05 13.77
CA SER A 317 1.85 6.96 15.21
C SER A 317 0.36 7.12 15.54
N LYS A 318 -0.43 7.73 14.65
CA LYS A 318 -1.90 7.78 14.75
C LYS A 318 -2.53 6.54 14.16
#